data_AF-A0A3M7LGL6-F1
#
_entry.id   AF-A0A3M7LGL6-F1
#
_cell.length_a   1.000
_cell.length_b   1.000
_cell.length_c   1.000
_cell.angle_alpha   90.00
_cell.angle_beta   90.00
_cell.angle_gamma   90.00
#
_symmetry.space_group_name_H-M   'P 1'
#
loop_
_entity.id
_entity.type
_entity.pdbx_description
1 polymer ?
#
loop_
_entity_poly.entity_id
_entity_poly.type
_entity_poly.pdbx_seq_one_letter_code
_entity_poly.pdbx_strand_id
1 'polypeptide(L)'
;MRPEIKKAYLAENQDSSKKRLTQRNQIGQNKLSLEVFASAFVLISAVLPFLNNICGYLFDVNRQLENNVGERKLDLDSAIYFLSISSCFILLALGGLFRANRNTFYAALVAGYFHFITYVKFIFFNKNDITAIADMAIILILIFIVYVVFKLDNHYRHLSLLNSFNNNTLERFSSILFKRNEKNENE
;
A
#
# COMPACT_ATOMS: atom_id res chain seq x y z
N MET A 1 -5.55 -5.69 -55.90
CA MET A 1 -5.80 -4.56 -54.96
C MET A 1 -5.00 -3.34 -55.43
N ARG A 2 -5.62 -2.16 -55.63
CA ARG A 2 -4.89 -0.96 -56.09
C ARG A 2 -3.83 -0.55 -55.05
N PRO A 3 -2.60 -0.18 -55.46
CA PRO A 3 -1.50 0.14 -54.55
C PRO A 3 -1.80 1.33 -53.60
N GLU A 4 -2.70 2.23 -54.01
CA GLU A 4 -3.14 3.37 -53.20
C GLU A 4 -3.99 2.95 -51.99
N ILE A 5 -4.85 1.94 -52.16
CA ILE A 5 -5.69 1.40 -51.09
C ILE A 5 -4.81 0.72 -50.03
N LYS A 6 -3.77 0.00 -50.47
CA LYS A 6 -2.81 -0.65 -49.57
C LYS A 6 -1.99 0.35 -48.75
N LYS A 7 -1.61 1.50 -49.35
CA LYS A 7 -0.92 2.58 -48.64
C LYS A 7 -1.81 3.28 -47.61
N ALA A 8 -3.07 3.56 -47.96
CA ALA A 8 -4.03 4.15 -47.01
C ALA A 8 -4.28 3.24 -45.80
N TYR A 9 -4.46 1.94 -46.04
CA TYR A 9 -4.67 0.95 -44.98
C TYR A 9 -3.47 0.79 -44.03
N LEU A 10 -2.25 0.87 -44.56
CA LEU A 10 -1.02 0.79 -43.76
C LEU A 10 -0.80 2.07 -42.93
N ALA A 11 -1.12 3.24 -43.48
CA ALA A 11 -1.01 4.52 -42.77
C ALA A 11 -2.02 4.61 -41.61
N GLU A 12 -3.27 4.15 -41.82
CA GLU A 12 -4.32 4.12 -40.79
C GLU A 12 -3.99 3.14 -39.65
N ASN A 13 -3.42 1.98 -39.97
CA ASN A 13 -2.96 1.02 -38.96
C ASN A 13 -1.73 1.53 -38.18
N GLN A 14 -0.84 2.31 -38.80
CA GLN A 14 0.28 2.94 -38.09
C GLN A 14 -0.17 4.06 -37.15
N ASP A 15 -1.13 4.91 -37.55
CA ASP A 15 -1.62 6.00 -36.71
C ASP A 15 -2.46 5.51 -35.52
N SER A 16 -3.30 4.49 -35.74
CA SER A 16 -4.06 3.84 -34.66
C SER A 16 -3.16 3.12 -33.66
N SER A 17 -2.09 2.47 -34.14
CA SER A 17 -1.07 1.85 -33.27
C SER A 17 -0.31 2.89 -32.43
N LYS A 18 0.11 4.02 -33.03
CA LYS A 18 0.74 5.13 -32.30
C LYS A 18 -0.19 5.71 -31.22
N LYS A 19 -1.47 5.96 -31.54
CA LYS A 19 -2.47 6.44 -30.57
C LYS A 19 -2.68 5.48 -29.40
N ARG A 20 -2.72 4.17 -29.67
CA ARG A 20 -2.80 3.14 -28.61
C ARG A 20 -1.54 3.12 -27.75
N LEU A 21 -0.36 3.30 -28.33
CA LEU A 21 0.91 3.38 -27.58
C LEU A 21 0.95 4.62 -26.69
N THR A 22 0.55 5.80 -27.17
CA THR A 22 0.48 7.02 -26.33
C THR A 22 -0.55 6.89 -25.21
N GLN A 23 -1.74 6.35 -25.47
CA GLN A 23 -2.72 6.10 -24.41
C GLN A 23 -2.20 5.09 -23.38
N ARG A 24 -1.57 3.99 -23.81
CA ARG A 24 -0.98 2.99 -22.91
C ARG A 24 0.14 3.59 -22.05
N ASN A 25 0.94 4.49 -22.62
CA ASN A 25 2.01 5.18 -21.90
C ASN A 25 1.45 6.16 -20.86
N GLN A 26 0.39 6.91 -21.20
CA GLN A 26 -0.32 7.81 -20.28
C GLN A 26 -1.00 7.05 -19.13
N ILE A 27 -1.67 5.92 -19.42
CA ILE A 27 -2.27 5.05 -18.41
C ILE A 27 -1.20 4.45 -17.49
N GLY A 28 -0.05 4.07 -18.04
CA GLY A 28 1.10 3.57 -17.27
C GLY A 28 1.68 4.63 -16.32
N GLN A 29 1.84 5.86 -16.79
CA GLN A 29 2.32 6.98 -15.97
C GLN A 29 1.33 7.35 -14.86
N ASN A 30 0.04 7.45 -15.16
CA ASN A 30 -1.00 7.75 -14.16
C ASN A 30 -1.10 6.65 -13.09
N LYS A 31 -0.88 5.39 -13.48
CA LYS A 31 -0.83 4.27 -12.54
C LYS A 31 0.38 4.38 -11.60
N LEU A 32 1.55 4.73 -12.14
CA LEU A 32 2.77 4.92 -11.35
C LEU A 32 2.62 6.08 -10.36
N SER A 33 2.09 7.23 -10.81
CA SER A 33 1.87 8.39 -9.93
C SER A 33 0.88 8.08 -8.81
N LEU A 34 -0.19 7.33 -9.11
CA LEU A 34 -1.16 6.89 -8.12
C LEU A 34 -0.51 5.94 -7.09
N GLU A 35 0.30 4.99 -7.54
CA GLU A 35 1.05 4.07 -6.66
C GLU A 35 2.00 4.84 -5.74
N VAL A 36 2.73 5.83 -6.25
CA VAL A 36 3.64 6.68 -5.46
C VAL A 36 2.86 7.47 -4.41
N PHE A 37 1.74 8.08 -4.79
CA PHE A 37 0.92 8.85 -3.87
C PHE A 37 0.29 7.98 -2.77
N ALA A 38 -0.21 6.80 -3.15
CA ALA A 38 -0.71 5.81 -2.21
C ALA A 38 0.39 5.31 -1.26
N SER A 39 1.61 5.13 -1.77
CA SER A 39 2.78 4.74 -0.99
C SER A 39 3.15 5.81 0.04
N ALA A 40 3.04 7.09 -0.32
CA ALA A 40 3.25 8.19 0.62
C ALA A 40 2.25 8.13 1.78
N PHE A 41 0.96 7.81 1.53
CA PHE A 41 -0.01 7.63 2.61
C PHE A 41 0.38 6.54 3.61
N VAL A 42 0.89 5.41 3.13
CA VAL A 42 1.38 4.31 3.99
C VAL A 42 2.61 4.72 4.79
N LEU A 43 3.52 5.51 4.21
CA LEU A 43 4.69 6.00 4.93
C LEU A 43 4.32 7.04 5.99
N ILE A 44 3.41 7.95 5.67
CA ILE A 44 2.90 8.94 6.63
C ILE A 44 2.16 8.24 7.77
N SER A 45 1.35 7.21 7.48
CA SER A 45 0.67 6.42 8.52
C SER A 45 1.64 5.70 9.44
N ALA A 46 2.81 5.28 8.95
CA ALA A 46 3.84 4.68 9.78
C ALA A 46 4.45 5.67 10.80
N VAL A 47 4.50 6.96 10.47
CA VAL A 47 5.08 8.01 11.35
C VAL A 47 4.06 8.57 12.34
N LEU A 48 2.79 8.65 11.94
CA LEU A 48 1.69 9.23 12.74
C LEU A 48 1.61 8.75 14.20
N PRO A 49 1.75 7.45 14.53
CA PRO A 49 1.71 6.99 15.91
C PRO A 49 2.78 7.58 16.83
N PHE A 50 3.81 8.23 16.27
CA PHE A 50 4.89 8.90 17.01
C PHE A 50 4.78 10.44 16.94
N LEU A 51 3.72 10.98 16.35
CA LEU A 51 3.59 12.41 16.10
C LEU A 51 3.57 13.22 17.39
N ASN A 52 2.96 12.69 18.45
CA ASN A 52 2.93 13.35 19.75
C ASN A 52 4.34 13.52 20.34
N ASN A 53 5.18 12.49 20.25
CA ASN A 53 6.59 12.55 20.67
C ASN A 53 7.40 13.55 19.82
N ILE A 54 7.16 13.58 18.51
CA ILE A 54 7.82 14.53 17.60
C ILE A 54 7.40 15.97 17.92
N CYS A 55 6.11 16.21 18.10
CA CYS A 55 5.57 17.52 18.46
C CYS A 55 6.05 17.98 19.84
N GLY A 56 6.13 17.07 20.81
CA GLY A 56 6.64 17.36 22.15
C GLY A 56 8.12 17.71 22.20
N TYR A 57 8.92 17.28 21.20
CA TYR A 57 10.30 17.76 21.05
C TYR A 57 10.38 19.20 20.53
N LEU A 58 9.40 19.64 19.73
CA LEU A 58 9.42 20.94 19.06
C LEU A 58 8.74 22.05 19.88
N PHE A 59 7.67 21.72 20.60
CA PHE A 59 6.86 22.67 21.36
C PHE A 59 6.31 22.05 22.64
N ASP A 60 5.90 22.91 23.59
CA ASP A 60 5.25 22.46 24.82
C ASP A 60 3.84 21.93 24.55
N VAL A 61 3.71 20.61 24.56
CA VAL A 61 2.46 19.85 24.32
C VAL A 61 1.64 19.62 25.59
N ASN A 62 2.12 20.02 26.78
CA ASN A 62 1.36 19.89 28.03
C ASN A 62 0.33 21.01 28.23
N ARG A 63 0.15 21.86 27.21
CA ARG A 63 -0.83 22.95 27.25
C ARG A 63 -2.25 22.39 27.17
N GLN A 64 -3.11 22.89 28.03
CA GLN A 64 -4.54 22.58 27.97
C GLN A 64 -5.17 23.31 26.79
N LEU A 65 -5.93 22.59 25.98
CA LEU A 65 -6.74 23.19 24.93
C LEU A 65 -7.95 23.87 25.57
N GLU A 66 -8.22 25.10 25.14
CA GLU A 66 -9.45 25.80 25.50
C GLU A 66 -10.64 25.03 24.92
N ASN A 67 -11.47 24.48 25.80
CA ASN A 67 -12.66 23.75 25.40
C ASN A 67 -13.90 24.60 25.71
N ASN A 68 -14.64 24.96 24.66
CA ASN A 68 -15.91 25.68 24.78
C ASN A 68 -17.11 24.75 24.98
N VAL A 69 -16.90 23.42 24.99
CA VAL A 69 -17.96 22.40 25.04
C VAL A 69 -17.63 21.36 26.13
N GLY A 70 -18.08 21.63 27.36
CA GLY A 70 -18.07 20.70 28.51
C GLY A 70 -16.85 20.78 29.46
N GLU A 71 -16.97 20.18 30.65
CA GLU A 71 -15.96 20.21 31.73
C GLU A 71 -14.66 19.43 31.43
N ARG A 72 -14.60 18.67 30.33
CA ARG A 72 -13.42 17.85 30.02
C ARG A 72 -12.33 18.72 29.41
N LYS A 73 -11.21 18.82 30.12
CA LYS A 73 -9.98 19.43 29.65
C LYS A 73 -9.14 18.36 28.96
N LEU A 74 -8.77 18.62 27.71
CA LEU A 74 -7.86 17.77 26.94
C LEU A 74 -6.54 18.55 26.79
N ASP A 75 -5.45 17.93 27.18
CA ASP A 75 -4.10 18.41 26.90
C ASP A 75 -3.75 18.19 25.42
N LEU A 76 -2.90 19.06 24.88
CA LEU A 76 -2.49 19.02 23.49
C LEU A 76 -1.78 17.70 23.13
N ASP A 77 -1.03 17.10 24.07
CA ASP A 77 -0.40 15.79 23.88
C ASP A 77 -1.43 14.69 23.61
N SER A 78 -2.42 14.51 24.50
CA SER A 78 -3.50 13.53 24.29
C SER A 78 -4.30 13.82 23.01
N ALA A 79 -4.56 15.09 22.70
CA ALA A 79 -5.27 15.47 21.48
C ALA A 79 -4.53 15.04 20.20
N ILE A 80 -3.22 15.33 20.14
CA ILE A 80 -2.36 14.91 19.04
C ILE A 80 -2.33 13.38 18.95
N TYR A 81 -2.19 12.69 20.09
CA TYR A 81 -2.15 11.24 20.15
C TYR A 81 -3.42 10.58 19.58
N PHE A 82 -4.61 10.98 20.06
CA PHE A 82 -5.88 10.39 19.61
C PHE A 82 -6.18 10.69 18.14
N LEU A 83 -5.89 11.91 17.68
CA LEU A 83 -6.03 12.27 16.27
C LEU A 83 -5.10 11.43 15.40
N SER A 84 -3.84 11.27 15.83
CA SER A 84 -2.81 10.57 15.06
C SER A 84 -3.13 9.09 14.86
N ILE A 85 -3.64 8.40 15.89
CA ILE A 85 -4.06 7.00 15.77
C ILE A 85 -5.20 6.87 14.76
N SER A 86 -6.22 7.73 14.87
CA SER A 86 -7.38 7.68 14.00
C SER A 86 -7.00 7.96 12.54
N SER A 87 -6.18 8.98 12.31
CA SER A 87 -5.66 9.33 10.99
C SER A 87 -4.74 8.25 10.41
N CYS A 88 -3.96 7.56 11.25
CA CYS A 88 -3.11 6.44 10.83
C CYS A 88 -3.92 5.33 10.14
N PHE A 89 -5.04 4.89 10.75
CA PHE A 89 -5.88 3.85 10.15
C PHE A 89 -6.50 4.28 8.81
N ILE A 90 -6.96 5.54 8.73
CA ILE A 90 -7.55 6.09 7.51
C ILE A 90 -6.51 6.09 6.38
N LEU A 91 -5.30 6.60 6.64
CA LEU A 91 -4.22 6.67 5.64
C LEU A 91 -3.72 5.29 5.21
N LEU A 92 -3.63 4.34 6.15
CA LEU A 92 -3.28 2.95 5.83
C LEU A 92 -4.33 2.30 4.93
N ALA A 93 -5.62 2.52 5.20
CA ALA A 93 -6.72 2.03 4.38
C ALA A 93 -6.72 2.66 2.97
N LEU A 94 -6.47 3.97 2.87
CA LEU A 94 -6.33 4.66 1.58
C LEU A 94 -5.14 4.11 0.78
N GLY A 95 -3.99 3.88 1.43
CA GLY A 95 -2.83 3.25 0.81
C GLY A 95 -3.15 1.85 0.26
N GLY A 96 -3.91 1.05 1.00
CA GLY A 96 -4.41 -0.25 0.55
C GLY A 96 -5.35 -0.16 -0.65
N LEU A 97 -6.33 0.75 -0.59
CA LEU A 97 -7.34 0.94 -1.63
C LEU A 97 -6.73 1.34 -2.98
N PHE A 98 -5.74 2.22 -2.95
CA PHE A 98 -5.05 2.72 -4.16
C PHE A 98 -3.85 1.86 -4.59
N ARG A 99 -3.69 0.66 -4.02
CA ARG A 99 -2.62 -0.29 -4.36
C ARG A 99 -1.22 0.32 -4.22
N ALA A 100 -0.93 0.89 -3.06
CA ALA A 100 0.42 1.32 -2.70
C ALA A 100 1.46 0.21 -2.91
N ASN A 101 2.72 0.62 -3.09
CA ASN A 101 3.81 -0.30 -3.27
C ASN A 101 3.90 -1.24 -2.06
N ARG A 102 4.04 -2.54 -2.33
CA ARG A 102 4.07 -3.56 -1.29
C ARG A 102 5.14 -3.30 -0.22
N ASN A 103 6.27 -2.71 -0.61
CA ASN A 103 7.38 -2.49 0.31
C ASN A 103 7.08 -1.44 1.38
N THR A 104 6.20 -0.47 1.11
CA THR A 104 5.84 0.55 2.11
C THR A 104 5.02 -0.02 3.26
N PHE A 105 4.25 -1.10 3.02
CA PHE A 105 3.52 -1.79 4.08
C PHE A 105 4.45 -2.48 5.09
N TYR A 106 5.68 -2.84 4.71
CA TYR A 106 6.65 -3.32 5.69
C TYR A 106 7.07 -2.22 6.68
N ALA A 107 7.19 -0.98 6.22
CA ALA A 107 7.48 0.15 7.11
C ALA A 107 6.34 0.37 8.12
N ALA A 108 5.09 0.31 7.66
CA ALA A 108 3.92 0.39 8.54
C ALA A 108 3.85 -0.77 9.56
N LEU A 109 4.22 -2.00 9.15
CA LEU A 109 4.31 -3.16 10.03
C LEU A 109 5.36 -2.97 11.14
N VAL A 110 6.56 -2.51 10.77
CA VAL A 110 7.65 -2.25 11.73
C VAL A 110 7.26 -1.14 12.70
N ALA A 111 6.70 -0.04 12.19
CA ALA A 111 6.21 1.07 13.02
C ALA A 111 5.10 0.61 14.00
N GLY A 112 4.13 -0.16 13.51
CA GLY A 112 3.06 -0.73 14.34
C GLY A 112 3.60 -1.64 15.44
N TYR A 113 4.64 -2.43 15.15
CA TYR A 113 5.30 -3.27 16.16
C TYR A 113 5.98 -2.44 17.26
N PHE A 114 6.75 -1.41 16.90
CA PHE A 114 7.37 -0.52 17.89
C PHE A 114 6.33 0.21 18.74
N HIS A 115 5.26 0.69 18.11
CA HIS A 115 4.16 1.34 18.81
C HIS A 115 3.49 0.36 19.80
N PHE A 116 3.22 -0.88 19.38
CA PHE A 116 2.66 -1.93 20.23
C PHE A 116 3.55 -2.23 21.44
N ILE A 117 4.87 -2.42 21.25
CA ILE A 117 5.80 -2.63 22.36
C ILE A 117 5.74 -1.48 23.36
N THR A 118 5.76 -0.25 22.85
CA THR A 118 5.77 0.95 23.68
C THR A 118 4.51 1.02 24.54
N TYR A 119 3.36 0.68 23.96
CA TYR A 119 2.07 0.67 24.65
C TYR A 119 1.97 -0.45 25.71
N VAL A 120 2.40 -1.66 25.35
CA VAL A 120 2.49 -2.79 26.30
C VAL A 120 3.40 -2.40 27.46
N LYS A 121 4.60 -1.88 27.18
CA LYS A 121 5.51 -1.42 28.23
C LYS A 121 4.89 -0.33 29.08
N PHE A 122 4.24 0.68 28.50
CA PHE A 122 3.59 1.75 29.25
C PHE A 122 2.51 1.22 30.21
N ILE A 123 1.68 0.27 29.78
CA ILE A 123 0.63 -0.33 30.62
C ILE A 123 1.23 -1.18 31.76
N PHE A 124 2.24 -1.99 31.46
CA PHE A 124 2.78 -2.97 32.41
C PHE A 124 3.95 -2.46 33.28
N PHE A 125 4.62 -1.34 32.94
CA PHE A 125 5.73 -0.80 33.73
C PHE A 125 5.32 -0.14 35.05
N ASN A 126 4.02 0.09 35.31
CA ASN A 126 3.59 0.78 36.53
C ASN A 126 3.78 -0.05 37.82
N LYS A 127 4.19 -1.32 37.74
CA LYS A 127 4.69 -2.12 38.88
C LYS A 127 5.77 -3.08 38.39
N ASN A 128 6.96 -2.99 38.99
CA ASN A 128 8.23 -3.65 38.62
C ASN A 128 8.23 -5.20 38.56
N ASP A 129 7.08 -5.86 38.68
CA ASP A 129 6.99 -7.31 38.90
C ASP A 129 6.56 -8.12 37.66
N ILE A 130 6.08 -7.47 36.58
CA ILE A 130 5.47 -8.15 35.40
C ILE A 130 6.35 -8.08 34.14
N THR A 131 7.56 -7.53 34.23
CA THR A 131 8.42 -7.24 33.07
C THR A 131 8.78 -8.48 32.24
N ALA A 132 9.18 -9.60 32.86
CA ALA A 132 9.62 -10.78 32.11
C ALA A 132 8.50 -11.47 31.30
N ILE A 133 7.28 -11.54 31.84
CA ILE A 133 6.14 -12.17 31.16
C ILE A 133 5.67 -11.29 30.00
N ALA A 134 5.63 -9.97 30.21
CA ALA A 134 5.29 -9.01 29.16
C ALA A 134 6.31 -9.04 28.01
N ASP A 135 7.60 -9.11 28.33
CA ASP A 135 8.67 -9.22 27.32
C ASP A 135 8.59 -10.54 26.54
N MET A 136 8.31 -11.67 27.21
CA MET A 136 8.04 -12.95 26.53
C MET A 136 6.81 -12.89 25.62
N ALA A 137 5.72 -12.26 26.06
CA ALA A 137 4.51 -12.09 25.25
C ALA A 137 4.79 -11.23 23.99
N ILE A 138 5.57 -10.15 24.14
CA ILE A 138 6.02 -9.31 23.01
C ILE A 138 6.80 -10.12 21.98
N ILE A 139 7.73 -10.98 22.44
CA ILE A 139 8.53 -11.85 21.55
C ILE A 139 7.64 -12.86 20.83
N LEU A 140 6.70 -13.49 21.54
CA LEU A 140 5.76 -14.44 20.94
C LEU A 140 4.86 -13.78 19.88
N ILE A 141 4.38 -12.56 20.16
CA ILE A 141 3.60 -11.76 19.21
C ILE A 141 4.45 -11.42 17.97
N LEU A 142 5.71 -11.05 18.14
CA LEU A 142 6.62 -10.81 17.02
C LEU A 142 6.77 -12.06 16.13
N ILE A 143 7.04 -13.21 16.74
CA ILE A 143 7.18 -14.48 16.02
C ILE A 143 5.88 -14.79 15.26
N PHE A 144 4.73 -14.60 15.90
CA PHE A 144 3.44 -14.80 15.28
C PHE A 144 3.21 -13.87 14.08
N ILE A 145 3.52 -12.58 14.21
CA ILE A 145 3.42 -11.60 13.11
C ILE A 145 4.31 -12.04 11.94
N VAL A 146 5.58 -12.37 12.20
CA VAL A 146 6.53 -12.83 11.16
C VAL A 146 6.00 -14.07 10.46
N TYR A 147 5.48 -15.05 11.21
CA TYR A 147 4.90 -16.26 10.65
C TYR A 147 3.70 -15.97 9.75
N VAL A 148 2.78 -15.10 10.20
CA VAL A 148 1.58 -14.71 9.43
C VAL A 148 1.99 -13.97 8.15
N VAL A 149 2.91 -13.01 8.23
CA VAL A 149 3.42 -12.28 7.06
C VAL A 149 4.08 -13.23 6.06
N PHE A 150 4.89 -14.18 6.52
CA PHE A 150 5.54 -15.16 5.65
C PHE A 150 4.50 -16.06 4.94
N LYS A 151 3.51 -16.56 5.68
CA LYS A 151 2.44 -17.38 5.11
C LYS A 151 1.61 -16.62 4.07
N LEU A 152 1.28 -15.36 4.35
CA LEU A 152 0.59 -14.47 3.41
C LEU A 152 1.42 -14.19 2.16
N ASP A 153 2.72 -13.89 2.31
CA ASP A 153 3.61 -13.68 1.16
C ASP A 153 3.65 -14.92 0.27
N ASN A 154 3.83 -16.10 0.86
CA ASN A 154 3.90 -17.33 0.11
C ASN A 154 2.58 -17.62 -0.64
N HIS A 155 1.44 -17.38 0.01
CA HIS A 155 0.13 -17.55 -0.62
C HIS A 155 -0.05 -16.60 -1.81
N TYR A 156 0.33 -15.33 -1.67
CA TYR A 156 0.28 -14.36 -2.76
C TYR A 156 1.19 -14.71 -3.93
N ARG A 157 2.42 -15.16 -3.66
CA ARG A 157 3.35 -15.61 -4.71
C ARG A 157 2.77 -16.78 -5.50
N HIS A 158 2.13 -17.73 -4.82
CA HIS A 158 1.48 -18.85 -5.48
C HIS A 158 0.35 -18.40 -6.42
N LEU A 159 -0.53 -17.51 -5.95
CA LEU A 159 -1.59 -16.89 -6.76
C LEU A 159 -1.03 -16.12 -7.97
N SER A 160 0.04 -15.35 -7.77
CA SER A 160 0.68 -14.58 -8.84
C SER A 160 1.26 -15.49 -9.92
N LEU A 161 1.91 -16.60 -9.55
CA LEU A 161 2.42 -17.59 -10.48
C LEU A 161 1.29 -18.24 -11.27
N LEU A 162 0.18 -18.58 -10.60
CA LEU A 162 -1.00 -19.16 -11.26
C LEU A 162 -1.59 -18.19 -12.30
N ASN A 163 -1.73 -16.92 -11.94
CA ASN A 163 -2.22 -15.89 -12.85
C ASN A 163 -1.29 -15.64 -14.04
N SER A 164 0.03 -15.62 -13.80
CA SER A 164 1.02 -15.47 -14.88
C SER A 164 0.97 -16.65 -15.85
N PHE A 165 0.84 -17.87 -15.32
CA PHE A 165 0.70 -19.07 -16.14
C PHE A 165 -0.59 -19.04 -16.99
N ASN A 166 -1.71 -18.62 -16.38
CA ASN A 166 -3.00 -18.56 -17.07
C ASN A 166 -2.99 -17.49 -18.18
N ASN A 167 -2.44 -16.30 -17.90
CA ASN A 167 -2.31 -15.23 -18.90
C ASN A 167 -1.40 -15.63 -20.06
N ASN A 168 -0.24 -16.22 -19.79
CA ASN A 168 0.67 -16.71 -20.85
C ASN A 168 0.00 -17.79 -21.71
N THR A 169 -0.80 -18.65 -21.10
CA THR A 169 -1.55 -19.69 -21.80
C THR A 169 -2.63 -19.09 -22.69
N LEU A 170 -3.38 -18.11 -22.18
CA LEU A 170 -4.43 -17.41 -22.91
C LEU A 170 -3.86 -16.57 -24.07
N GLU A 171 -2.71 -15.92 -23.87
CA GLU A 171 -1.98 -15.18 -24.89
C GLU A 171 -1.47 -16.13 -26.00
N ARG A 172 -0.95 -17.30 -25.63
CA ARG A 172 -0.61 -18.35 -26.60
C ARG A 172 -1.84 -18.80 -27.39
N PHE A 173 -2.96 -19.11 -26.74
CA PHE A 173 -4.18 -19.52 -27.45
C PHE A 173 -4.71 -18.43 -28.38
N SER A 174 -4.73 -17.18 -27.91
CA SER A 174 -5.11 -16.02 -28.72
C SER A 174 -4.22 -15.88 -29.95
N SER A 175 -2.88 -15.95 -29.77
CA SER A 175 -1.93 -15.87 -30.88
C SER A 175 -2.12 -16.96 -31.93
N ILE A 176 -2.46 -18.19 -31.50
CA ILE A 176 -2.70 -19.32 -32.40
C ILE A 176 -4.01 -19.11 -33.19
N LEU A 177 -5.07 -18.64 -32.52
CA LEU A 177 -6.35 -18.32 -33.15
C LEU A 177 -6.23 -17.19 -34.19
N PHE A 178 -5.56 -16.09 -33.84
CA PHE A 178 -5.33 -14.98 -34.76
C PHE A 178 -4.43 -15.38 -35.94
N LYS A 179 -3.38 -16.16 -35.69
CA LYS A 179 -2.50 -16.69 -36.75
C LYS A 179 -3.22 -17.65 -37.70
N ARG A 180 -4.27 -18.34 -37.23
CA ARG A 180 -5.14 -19.18 -38.08
C ARG A 180 -6.12 -18.36 -38.91
N ASN A 181 -6.71 -17.30 -38.34
CA ASN A 181 -7.58 -16.40 -39.10
C ASN A 181 -6.83 -15.66 -40.21
N GLU A 182 -5.62 -15.16 -39.96
CA GLU A 182 -4.78 -14.55 -41.02
C GLU A 182 -4.45 -15.52 -42.16
N LYS A 183 -4.36 -16.82 -41.87
CA LYS A 183 -4.06 -17.82 -42.90
C LYS A 183 -5.27 -18.14 -43.78
N ASN A 184 -6.48 -18.07 -43.22
CA ASN A 184 -7.73 -18.31 -43.93
C ASN A 184 -8.23 -17.09 -44.72
N GLU A 185 -7.80 -15.86 -44.40
CA GLU A 185 -8.12 -14.66 -45.20
C GLU A 185 -7.19 -14.46 -46.41
N ASN A 186 -6.09 -15.20 -46.50
CA ASN A 186 -5.10 -15.12 -47.57
C ASN A 186 -5.16 -16.30 -48.56
N GLU A 187 -6.14 -17.20 -48.43
CA GLU A 187 -6.54 -18.20 -49.43
C GLU A 187 -7.79 -17.72 -50.17
#